data_AF-A0A502F3P8-F1
#
_entry.id   AF-A0A502F3P8-F1
#
_cell.length_a   1.000
_cell.length_b   1.000
_cell.length_c   1.000
_cell.angle_alpha   90.00
_cell.angle_beta   90.00
_cell.angle_gamma   90.00
#
_symmetry.space_group_name_H-M   'P 1'
#
loop_
_entity.id
_entity.type
_entity.pdbx_description
1 polymer ?
#
loop_
_entity_poly.entity_id
_entity_poly.type
_entity_poly.pdbx_seq_one_letter_code
_entity_poly.pdbx_strand_id
1 'polypeptide(L)'
;MSESKRPRIKKENKEVIIDKDAYVENACSKSAKKINDISENIITEFWIDKHYSIRDQHGDDFGKREGIDIRTVEEVINKSFKILKFFNFKNEKFRFVNFPPKKIRPLRLVLKQIFKNNETLNIIAEYNFIELNLYEVTVITALRKENFTLSDGQYGIVFDLEEIKLIFKVRGNETLIDEYLY
;
A
#
# COMPACT_ATOMS: atom_id res chain seq x y z
N MET A 1 23.60 -52.54 36.94
CA MET A 1 23.95 -51.18 37.38
C MET A 1 23.83 -50.27 36.17
N SER A 2 22.95 -49.27 36.22
CA SER A 2 22.67 -48.36 35.11
C SER A 2 23.74 -47.27 35.06
N GLU A 3 24.36 -47.07 33.91
CA GLU A 3 25.31 -45.97 33.69
C GLU A 3 24.57 -44.64 33.81
N SER A 4 24.97 -43.80 34.76
CA SER A 4 24.41 -42.46 34.91
C SER A 4 24.85 -41.59 33.73
N LYS A 5 23.89 -41.27 32.84
CA LYS A 5 24.10 -40.32 31.73
C LYS A 5 24.58 -38.98 32.30
N ARG A 6 25.73 -38.49 31.84
CA ARG A 6 26.27 -37.16 32.20
C ARG A 6 25.20 -36.07 31.95
N PRO A 7 24.96 -35.16 32.91
CA PRO A 7 24.04 -34.06 32.72
C PRO A 7 24.53 -33.14 31.58
N ARG A 8 23.65 -32.82 30.63
CA ARG A 8 23.95 -31.87 29.56
C ARG A 8 24.00 -30.46 30.12
N ILE A 9 25.06 -29.72 29.80
CA ILE A 9 25.17 -28.28 30.09
C ILE A 9 23.97 -27.57 29.45
N LYS A 10 23.15 -26.89 30.25
CA LYS A 10 22.05 -26.09 29.75
C LYS A 10 22.65 -24.91 28.98
N LYS A 11 22.23 -24.69 27.73
CA LYS A 11 22.57 -23.46 26.98
C LYS A 11 22.04 -22.28 27.80
N GLU A 12 22.95 -21.55 28.45
CA GLU A 12 22.62 -20.24 28.99
C GLU A 12 22.23 -19.33 27.82
N ASN A 13 21.10 -18.64 27.96
CA ASN A 13 20.71 -17.57 27.05
C ASN A 13 21.76 -16.48 27.15
N LYS A 14 22.74 -16.50 26.25
CA LYS A 14 23.72 -15.42 26.12
C LYS A 14 22.95 -14.16 25.75
N GLU A 15 23.07 -13.13 26.59
CA GLU A 15 22.63 -11.79 26.24
C GLU A 15 23.36 -11.37 24.95
N VAL A 16 22.59 -10.94 23.95
CA VAL A 16 23.14 -10.41 22.71
C VAL A 16 23.69 -9.02 23.02
N ILE A 17 25.00 -8.94 23.27
CA ILE A 17 25.70 -7.67 23.39
C ILE A 17 25.76 -7.06 21.99
N ILE A 18 24.93 -6.06 21.71
CA ILE A 18 24.98 -5.29 20.46
C ILE A 18 26.12 -4.28 20.61
N ASP A 19 27.25 -4.55 19.96
CA ASP A 19 28.34 -3.59 19.83
C ASP A 19 27.91 -2.48 18.85
N LYS A 20 27.69 -1.27 19.38
CA LYS A 20 27.25 -0.10 18.61
C LYS A 20 28.31 0.38 17.61
N ASP A 21 29.57 0.00 17.80
CA ASP A 21 30.68 0.40 16.94
C ASP A 21 31.07 -0.66 15.91
N ALA A 22 30.39 -1.80 15.90
CA ALA A 22 30.70 -2.90 14.99
C ALA A 22 30.39 -2.54 13.52
N TYR A 23 31.29 -3.00 12.64
CA TYR A 23 31.04 -3.03 11.21
C TYR A 23 30.14 -4.22 10.88
N VAL A 24 29.08 -3.96 10.12
CA VAL A 24 28.06 -4.93 9.68
C VAL A 24 27.82 -4.81 8.19
N GLU A 25 27.28 -5.86 7.58
CA GLU A 25 26.85 -5.83 6.19
C GLU A 25 25.58 -4.97 6.02
N ASN A 26 25.55 -4.14 4.97
CA ASN A 26 24.37 -3.42 4.50
C ASN A 26 24.19 -3.63 2.99
N ALA A 27 23.19 -2.98 2.39
CA ALA A 27 22.88 -3.13 0.97
C ALA A 27 24.04 -2.77 0.00
N CYS A 28 25.04 -2.02 0.46
CA CYS A 28 26.14 -1.54 -0.38
C CYS A 28 27.52 -2.13 -0.02
N SER A 29 27.72 -2.62 1.22
CA SER A 29 29.03 -3.09 1.70
C SER A 29 28.89 -4.15 2.80
N LYS A 30 29.81 -5.13 2.79
CA LYS A 30 29.92 -6.19 3.82
C LYS A 30 30.51 -5.70 5.15
N SER A 31 31.09 -4.51 5.16
CA SER A 31 31.79 -3.93 6.30
C SER A 31 31.46 -2.45 6.44
N ALA A 32 30.18 -2.14 6.63
CA ALA A 32 29.67 -0.79 6.84
C ALA A 32 29.48 -0.51 8.33
N LYS A 33 29.69 0.74 8.74
CA LYS A 33 29.35 1.19 10.10
C LYS A 33 28.13 2.10 10.04
N LYS A 34 27.11 1.79 10.83
CA LYS A 34 25.94 2.66 10.97
C LYS A 34 26.32 3.86 11.86
N ILE A 35 26.16 5.08 11.33
CA ILE A 35 26.53 6.32 12.04
C ILE A 35 25.32 6.91 12.76
N ASN A 36 24.21 7.09 12.05
CA ASN A 36 22.98 7.64 12.58
C ASN A 36 21.77 7.13 11.79
N ASP A 37 20.59 7.40 12.32
CA ASP A 37 19.33 7.32 11.61
C ASP A 37 18.81 8.75 11.41
N ILE A 38 18.24 9.01 10.23
CA ILE A 38 17.47 10.21 9.96
C ILE A 38 16.03 9.75 9.74
N SER A 39 15.09 10.34 10.47
CA SER A 39 13.66 10.10 10.31
C SER A 39 12.96 11.36 9.84
N GLU A 40 12.04 11.19 8.88
CA GLU A 40 11.20 12.26 8.37
C GLU A 40 9.74 11.87 8.55
N ASN A 41 8.90 12.85 8.89
CA ASN A 41 7.46 12.64 8.99
C ASN A 41 6.80 13.00 7.66
N ILE A 42 6.04 12.06 7.10
CA ILE A 42 5.30 12.27 5.86
C ILE A 42 3.83 12.46 6.21
N ILE A 43 3.26 13.56 5.75
CA ILE A 43 1.87 13.92 5.90
C ILE A 43 1.13 13.51 4.63
N THR A 44 -0.01 12.85 4.79
CA THR A 44 -0.94 12.54 3.70
C THR A 44 -2.28 13.16 4.04
N GLU A 45 -2.70 14.14 3.26
CA GLU A 45 -4.02 14.76 3.39
C GLU A 45 -5.06 13.97 2.60
N PHE A 46 -6.17 13.67 3.25
CA PHE A 46 -7.25 12.89 2.66
C PHE A 46 -8.42 13.79 2.27
N TRP A 47 -8.73 13.79 0.99
CA TRP A 47 -9.79 14.58 0.37
C TRP A 47 -10.79 13.65 -0.35
N ILE A 48 -12.03 14.10 -0.46
CA ILE A 48 -13.09 13.41 -1.19
C ILE A 48 -13.68 14.32 -2.26
N ASP A 49 -13.90 13.78 -3.46
CA ASP A 49 -14.60 14.49 -4.52
C ASP A 49 -16.09 14.66 -4.16
N LYS A 50 -16.67 15.78 -4.59
CA LYS A 50 -18.10 16.08 -4.36
C LYS A 50 -19.02 14.94 -4.84
N HIS A 51 -18.72 14.30 -5.96
CA HIS A 51 -19.52 13.19 -6.49
C HIS A 51 -19.48 11.97 -5.58
N TYR A 52 -18.33 11.68 -4.97
CA TYR A 52 -18.24 10.62 -3.98
C TYR A 52 -19.02 10.97 -2.71
N SER A 53 -18.87 12.20 -2.21
CA SER A 53 -19.62 12.68 -1.04
C SER A 53 -21.13 12.56 -1.20
N ILE A 54 -21.66 12.94 -2.38
CA ILE A 54 -23.10 12.79 -2.69
C ILE A 54 -23.50 11.31 -2.66
N ARG A 55 -22.70 10.42 -3.26
CA ARG A 55 -23.00 8.98 -3.32
C ARG A 55 -22.95 8.30 -1.95
N ASP A 56 -22.02 8.70 -1.10
CA ASP A 56 -21.91 8.21 0.28
C ASP A 56 -23.15 8.61 1.11
N GLN A 57 -23.56 9.87 1.01
CA GLN A 57 -24.67 10.41 1.81
C GLN A 57 -26.05 9.97 1.31
N HIS A 58 -26.26 10.04 -0.01
CA HIS A 58 -27.60 9.90 -0.61
C HIS A 58 -27.78 8.61 -1.41
N GLY A 59 -26.71 7.85 -1.66
CA GLY A 59 -26.78 6.68 -2.54
C GLY A 59 -26.80 7.05 -4.02
N ASP A 60 -27.28 6.14 -4.85
CA ASP A 60 -27.60 6.39 -6.26
C ASP A 60 -29.06 6.03 -6.57
N ASP A 61 -29.42 5.98 -7.86
CA ASP A 61 -30.79 5.64 -8.31
C ASP A 61 -31.30 4.28 -7.78
N PHE A 62 -30.41 3.44 -7.22
CA PHE A 62 -30.72 2.14 -6.62
C PHE A 62 -30.69 2.14 -5.08
N GLY A 63 -30.54 3.31 -4.45
CA GLY A 63 -30.57 3.49 -3.00
C GLY A 63 -29.18 3.70 -2.37
N LYS A 64 -29.13 3.72 -1.02
CA LYS A 64 -27.90 3.91 -0.26
C LYS A 64 -26.97 2.72 -0.45
N ARG A 65 -25.72 2.97 -0.84
CA ARG A 65 -24.73 1.91 -1.03
C ARG A 65 -24.09 1.53 0.30
N GLU A 66 -24.32 0.30 0.73
CA GLU A 66 -23.65 -0.25 1.91
C GLU A 66 -22.15 -0.48 1.63
N GLY A 67 -21.31 -0.16 2.61
CA GLY A 67 -19.88 -0.49 2.59
C GLY A 67 -19.01 0.34 1.65
N ILE A 68 -19.45 1.54 1.25
CA ILE A 68 -18.60 2.59 0.66
C ILE A 68 -18.40 3.78 1.61
N ASP A 69 -18.68 3.59 2.90
CA ASP A 69 -18.60 4.64 3.90
C ASP A 69 -17.18 5.20 4.03
N ILE A 70 -17.10 6.48 4.42
CA ILE A 70 -15.83 7.21 4.46
C ILE A 70 -14.77 6.54 5.34
N ARG A 71 -15.15 5.87 6.44
CA ARG A 71 -14.21 5.23 7.35
C ARG A 71 -13.58 4.00 6.69
N THR A 72 -14.40 3.16 6.06
CA THR A 72 -13.92 2.00 5.31
C THR A 72 -12.99 2.43 4.17
N VAL A 73 -13.32 3.51 3.45
CA VAL A 73 -12.47 4.04 2.38
C VAL A 73 -11.16 4.60 2.92
N GLU A 74 -11.21 5.37 4.01
CA GLU A 74 -10.04 5.93 4.68
C GLU A 74 -9.05 4.85 5.11
N GLU A 75 -9.52 3.73 5.66
CA GLU A 75 -8.66 2.60 6.03
C GLU A 75 -7.88 2.04 4.83
N VAL A 76 -8.54 1.90 3.67
CA VAL A 76 -7.89 1.42 2.45
C VAL A 76 -6.88 2.45 1.93
N ILE A 77 -7.21 3.74 1.98
CA ILE A 77 -6.29 4.82 1.62
C ILE A 77 -5.03 4.79 2.50
N ASN A 78 -5.20 4.69 3.82
CA ASN A 78 -4.08 4.67 4.77
C ASN A 78 -3.15 3.47 4.55
N LYS A 79 -3.71 2.28 4.26
CA LYS A 79 -2.93 1.09 3.91
C LYS A 79 -2.21 1.27 2.57
N SER A 80 -2.90 1.83 1.58
CA SER A 80 -2.40 1.92 0.21
C SER A 80 -1.15 2.77 0.09
N PHE A 81 -1.03 3.88 0.81
CA PHE A 81 0.06 4.84 0.59
C PHE A 81 1.45 4.22 0.83
N LYS A 82 1.61 3.41 1.89
CA LYS A 82 2.87 2.71 2.18
C LYS A 82 3.24 1.72 1.08
N ILE A 83 2.25 0.96 0.61
CA ILE A 83 2.42 -0.06 -0.42
C ILE A 83 2.70 0.57 -1.79
N LEU A 84 2.03 1.67 -2.12
CA LEU A 84 2.27 2.45 -3.33
C LEU A 84 3.72 2.94 -3.38
N LYS A 85 4.22 3.48 -2.27
CA LYS A 85 5.64 3.86 -2.16
C LYS A 85 6.56 2.67 -2.38
N PHE A 86 6.30 1.53 -1.73
CA PHE A 86 7.07 0.31 -1.92
C PHE A 86 7.17 -0.08 -3.40
N PHE A 87 6.03 -0.19 -4.09
CA PHE A 87 6.02 -0.55 -5.50
C PHE A 87 6.70 0.48 -6.38
N ASN A 88 6.56 1.78 -6.08
CA ASN A 88 7.19 2.86 -6.85
C ASN A 88 8.71 2.85 -6.73
N PHE A 89 9.26 2.49 -5.57
CA PHE A 89 10.71 2.34 -5.40
C PHE A 89 11.24 1.05 -6.03
N LYS A 90 10.45 -0.03 -6.01
CA LYS A 90 10.84 -1.33 -6.57
C LYS A 90 10.71 -1.38 -8.10
N ASN A 91 9.73 -0.68 -8.68
CA ASN A 91 9.40 -0.74 -10.10
C ASN A 91 9.60 0.62 -10.78
N GLU A 92 10.70 0.78 -11.52
CA GLU A 92 11.08 2.03 -12.20
C GLU A 92 9.97 2.61 -13.12
N LYS A 93 9.18 1.74 -13.74
CA LYS A 93 8.10 2.14 -14.67
C LYS A 93 6.81 2.51 -13.96
N PHE A 94 6.61 2.05 -12.73
CA PHE A 94 5.42 2.37 -11.97
C PHE A 94 5.59 3.75 -11.35
N ARG A 95 4.59 4.60 -11.56
CA ARG A 95 4.44 5.88 -10.87
C ARG A 95 3.02 5.95 -10.41
N PHE A 96 2.82 6.52 -9.23
CA PHE A 96 1.49 6.62 -8.62
C PHE A 96 1.08 8.06 -8.28
N VAL A 97 2.05 8.98 -8.32
CA VAL A 97 1.89 10.37 -7.89
C VAL A 97 1.90 11.31 -9.08
N ASN A 98 0.99 12.28 -9.07
CA ASN A 98 0.96 13.41 -9.97
C ASN A 98 1.73 14.60 -9.36
N PHE A 99 2.24 15.47 -10.22
CA PHE A 99 2.90 16.71 -9.82
C PHE A 99 2.05 17.87 -10.31
N PRO A 100 1.58 18.78 -9.43
CA PRO A 100 0.91 20.00 -9.83
C PRO A 100 1.78 20.86 -10.76
N PRO A 101 1.17 21.66 -11.66
CA PRO A 101 -0.26 21.86 -11.84
C PRO A 101 -0.96 20.67 -12.53
N LYS A 102 -2.30 20.61 -12.39
CA LYS A 102 -3.12 19.48 -12.86
C LYS A 102 -2.96 19.27 -14.38
N LYS A 103 -2.62 18.03 -14.76
CA LYS A 103 -2.56 17.61 -16.17
C LYS A 103 -3.97 17.38 -16.72
N ILE A 104 -4.11 17.43 -18.06
CA ILE A 104 -5.38 17.14 -18.77
C ILE A 104 -5.91 15.75 -18.40
N ARG A 105 -5.02 14.78 -18.19
CA ARG A 105 -5.34 13.42 -17.73
C ARG A 105 -4.47 13.11 -16.52
N PRO A 106 -4.93 13.40 -15.29
CA PRO A 106 -4.19 13.03 -14.10
C PRO A 106 -4.15 11.50 -13.99
N LEU A 107 -3.05 10.99 -13.46
CA LEU A 107 -2.91 9.59 -13.13
C LEU A 107 -3.89 9.24 -12.00
N ARG A 108 -4.80 8.30 -12.28
CA ARG A 108 -5.73 7.76 -11.29
C ARG A 108 -5.48 6.27 -11.14
N LEU A 109 -5.50 5.83 -9.89
CA LEU A 109 -5.30 4.44 -9.51
C LEU A 109 -6.62 3.85 -9.07
N VAL A 110 -6.74 2.54 -9.22
CA VAL A 110 -7.85 1.78 -8.67
C VAL A 110 -7.34 0.92 -7.53
N LEU A 111 -7.84 1.17 -6.33
CA LEU A 111 -7.57 0.35 -5.16
C LEU A 111 -8.74 -0.63 -5.02
N LYS A 112 -8.47 -1.93 -5.07
CA LYS A 112 -9.44 -3.01 -4.91
C LYS A 112 -9.19 -3.70 -3.59
N GLN A 113 -10.08 -3.53 -2.61
CA GLN A 113 -10.06 -4.31 -1.38
C GLN A 113 -11.00 -5.49 -1.53
N ILE A 114 -10.44 -6.71 -1.51
CA ILE A 114 -11.22 -7.95 -1.47
C ILE A 114 -11.45 -8.29 0.00
N PHE A 115 -12.71 -8.56 0.37
CA PHE A 115 -13.09 -8.98 1.71
C PHE A 115 -13.25 -10.51 1.79
N LYS A 116 -13.33 -11.05 3.01
CA LYS A 116 -13.45 -12.50 3.27
C LYS A 116 -14.65 -13.18 2.59
N ASN A 117 -15.70 -12.43 2.31
CA ASN A 117 -16.90 -12.89 1.60
C ASN A 117 -16.81 -12.70 0.07
N ASN A 118 -15.62 -12.47 -0.47
CA ASN A 118 -15.35 -12.12 -1.87
C ASN A 118 -15.97 -10.82 -2.38
N GLU A 119 -16.62 -10.04 -1.53
CA GLU A 119 -17.07 -8.71 -1.92
C GLU A 119 -15.85 -7.82 -2.17
N THR A 120 -15.95 -6.96 -3.19
CA THR A 120 -14.87 -6.07 -3.59
C THR A 120 -15.29 -4.61 -3.48
N LEU A 121 -14.54 -3.84 -2.69
CA LEU A 121 -14.60 -2.38 -2.68
C LEU A 121 -13.55 -1.83 -3.65
N ASN A 122 -14.00 -1.06 -4.64
CA ASN A 122 -13.15 -0.42 -5.63
C ASN A 122 -13.14 1.08 -5.37
N ILE A 123 -11.96 1.65 -5.16
CA ILE A 123 -11.76 3.08 -4.89
C ILE A 123 -10.91 3.63 -6.02
N ILE A 124 -11.39 4.69 -6.67
CA ILE A 124 -10.60 5.45 -7.63
C ILE A 124 -10.00 6.64 -6.89
N ALA A 125 -8.68 6.69 -6.83
CA ALA A 125 -7.95 7.73 -6.11
C ALA A 125 -6.89 8.41 -7.00
N GLU A 126 -6.66 9.68 -6.72
CA GLU A 126 -5.62 10.51 -7.31
C GLU A 126 -4.65 10.92 -6.20
N TYR A 127 -3.36 10.65 -6.38
CA TYR A 127 -2.31 11.04 -5.45
C TYR A 127 -1.52 12.19 -6.06
N ASN A 128 -1.26 13.24 -5.28
CA ASN A 128 -0.49 14.41 -5.70
C ASN A 128 0.67 14.65 -4.74
N PHE A 129 1.84 14.95 -5.29
CA PHE A 129 2.99 15.46 -4.54
C PHE A 129 2.85 16.97 -4.44
N ILE A 130 2.71 17.49 -3.22
CA ILE A 130 2.56 18.93 -2.99
C ILE A 130 3.93 19.51 -2.63
N GLU A 131 4.55 18.94 -1.59
CA GLU A 131 5.87 19.33 -1.11
C GLU A 131 6.61 18.11 -0.54
N LEU A 132 7.89 18.27 -0.16
CA LEU A 132 8.80 17.19 0.26
C LEU A 132 8.16 16.14 1.18
N ASN A 133 7.38 16.60 2.15
CA ASN A 133 6.74 15.77 3.17
C ASN A 133 5.21 15.81 3.11
N LEU A 134 4.63 16.37 2.05
CA LEU A 134 3.18 16.56 1.93
C LEU A 134 2.65 15.96 0.64
N TYR A 135 1.75 15.00 0.81
CA TYR A 135 1.01 14.36 -0.26
C TYR A 135 -0.48 14.61 -0.06
N GLU A 136 -1.20 14.80 -1.16
CA GLU A 136 -2.65 14.83 -1.17
C GLU A 136 -3.17 13.56 -1.82
N VAL A 137 -4.18 12.95 -1.20
CA VAL A 137 -5.02 11.92 -1.79
C VAL A 137 -6.41 12.49 -1.98
N THR A 138 -6.92 12.43 -3.20
CA THR A 138 -8.34 12.68 -3.47
C THR A 138 -9.01 11.38 -3.92
N VAL A 139 -10.02 10.93 -3.17
CA VAL A 139 -10.91 9.86 -3.63
C VAL A 139 -11.95 10.44 -4.59
N ILE A 140 -11.88 10.01 -5.84
CA ILE A 140 -12.78 10.43 -6.90
C ILE A 140 -14.13 9.72 -6.78
N THR A 141 -14.11 8.42 -6.49
CA THR A 141 -15.31 7.61 -6.24
C THR A 141 -14.95 6.31 -5.55
N ALA A 142 -15.90 5.73 -4.82
CA ALA A 142 -15.83 4.37 -4.31
C ALA A 142 -17.09 3.57 -4.74
N LEU A 143 -16.91 2.27 -5.00
CA LEU A 143 -17.93 1.39 -5.57
C LEU A 143 -17.78 -0.04 -5.04
N ARG A 144 -18.83 -0.61 -4.46
CA ARG A 144 -18.89 -2.04 -4.14
C ARG A 144 -19.42 -2.79 -5.36
N LYS A 145 -18.52 -3.40 -6.12
CA LYS A 145 -18.84 -4.08 -7.40
C LYS A 145 -17.78 -5.14 -7.68
N GLU A 146 -18.18 -6.40 -7.74
CA GLU A 146 -17.28 -7.52 -8.01
C GLU A 146 -16.64 -7.42 -9.40
N ASN A 147 -17.42 -7.11 -10.42
CA ASN A 147 -16.98 -7.05 -11.81
C ASN A 147 -16.46 -5.66 -12.24
N PHE A 148 -15.72 -4.97 -11.36
CA PHE A 148 -15.10 -3.70 -11.71
C PHE A 148 -13.83 -3.92 -12.53
N THR A 149 -13.80 -3.35 -13.75
CA THR A 149 -12.67 -3.49 -14.66
C THR A 149 -11.84 -2.21 -14.72
N LEU A 150 -10.52 -2.36 -14.82
CA LEU A 150 -9.65 -1.24 -15.11
C LEU A 150 -9.89 -0.71 -16.53
N SER A 151 -9.55 0.56 -16.76
CA SER A 151 -9.40 1.12 -18.11
C SER A 151 -8.01 0.81 -18.67
N ASP A 152 -7.87 0.73 -20.00
CA ASP A 152 -6.56 0.52 -20.62
C ASP A 152 -5.60 1.65 -20.25
N GLY A 153 -4.37 1.29 -19.88
CA GLY A 153 -3.35 2.21 -19.37
C GLY A 153 -3.49 2.56 -17.90
N GLN A 154 -4.38 1.90 -17.15
CA GLN A 154 -4.62 2.15 -15.74
C GLN A 154 -3.93 1.12 -14.85
N TYR A 155 -3.32 1.60 -13.76
CA TYR A 155 -2.83 0.75 -12.68
C TYR A 155 -3.92 0.47 -11.66
N GLY A 156 -3.91 -0.76 -11.14
CA GLY A 156 -4.71 -1.16 -9.99
C GLY A 156 -3.83 -1.76 -8.90
N ILE A 157 -4.23 -1.59 -7.65
CA ILE A 157 -3.70 -2.35 -6.52
C ILE A 157 -4.81 -3.21 -5.95
N VAL A 158 -4.55 -4.50 -5.82
CA VAL A 158 -5.48 -5.46 -5.24
C VAL A 158 -4.98 -5.86 -3.87
N PHE A 159 -5.71 -5.46 -2.84
CA PHE A 159 -5.50 -5.90 -1.45
C PHE A 159 -6.34 -7.14 -1.23
N ASP A 160 -5.66 -8.28 -1.14
CA ASP A 160 -6.25 -9.57 -0.75
C ASP A 160 -5.86 -9.91 0.70
N LEU A 161 -6.32 -11.06 1.21
CA LEU A 161 -6.06 -11.52 2.57
C LEU A 161 -4.60 -11.91 2.80
N GLU A 162 -3.93 -12.45 1.78
CA GLU A 162 -2.57 -13.03 1.90
C GLU A 162 -1.51 -12.22 1.16
N GLU A 163 -1.92 -11.43 0.17
CA GLU A 163 -1.02 -10.73 -0.72
C GLU A 163 -1.61 -9.41 -1.22
N ILE A 164 -0.73 -8.55 -1.70
CA ILE A 164 -1.08 -7.31 -2.38
C ILE A 164 -0.47 -7.31 -3.77
N LYS A 165 -1.30 -7.13 -4.80
CA LYS A 165 -0.87 -7.17 -6.20
C LYS A 165 -0.88 -5.80 -6.83
N LEU A 166 0.19 -5.46 -7.54
CA LEU A 166 0.19 -4.36 -8.50
C LEU A 166 -0.17 -4.92 -9.88
N ILE A 167 -1.28 -4.44 -10.44
CA ILE A 167 -1.75 -4.83 -11.78
C ILE A 167 -1.77 -3.63 -12.71
N PHE A 168 -1.62 -3.88 -14.00
CA PHE A 168 -1.72 -2.89 -15.06
C PHE A 168 -2.56 -3.42 -16.20
N LYS A 169 -3.49 -2.62 -16.70
CA LYS A 169 -4.30 -3.03 -17.86
C LYS A 169 -3.71 -2.54 -19.16
N VAL A 170 -3.51 -3.46 -20.10
CA VAL A 170 -3.02 -3.16 -21.45
C VAL A 170 -3.78 -3.99 -22.48
N ARG A 171 -4.34 -3.32 -23.50
CA ARG A 171 -5.07 -3.95 -24.61
C ARG A 171 -6.15 -4.93 -24.12
N GLY A 172 -6.97 -4.50 -23.16
CA GLY A 172 -8.05 -5.31 -22.60
C GLY A 172 -7.64 -6.28 -21.49
N ASN A 173 -6.35 -6.61 -21.34
CA ASN A 173 -5.86 -7.62 -20.40
C ASN A 173 -5.25 -6.99 -19.16
N GLU A 174 -5.58 -7.52 -17.98
CA GLU A 174 -4.92 -7.18 -16.71
C GLU A 174 -3.64 -8.02 -16.58
N THR A 175 -2.51 -7.36 -16.39
CA THR A 175 -1.19 -7.97 -16.25
C THR A 175 -0.69 -7.74 -14.83
N LEU A 176 -0.23 -8.81 -14.16
CA LEU A 176 0.48 -8.70 -12.89
C LEU A 176 1.86 -8.07 -13.13
N ILE A 177 2.14 -6.98 -12.42
CA ILE A 177 3.43 -6.28 -12.49
C ILE A 177 4.32 -6.70 -11.32
N ASP A 178 3.76 -6.76 -10.12
CA ASP A 178 4.50 -7.08 -8.90
C ASP A 178 3.54 -7.52 -7.78
N GLU A 179 4.10 -8.10 -6.73
CA GLU A 179 3.38 -8.56 -5.55
C GLU A 179 4.14 -8.25 -4.25
N TYR A 180 3.38 -8.14 -3.17
CA TYR A 180 3.87 -7.99 -1.80
C TYR A 180 3.14 -9.01 -0.93
N LEU A 181 3.90 -9.90 -0.28
CA LEU A 181 3.38 -10.86 0.68
C LEU A 181 3.45 -10.25 2.09
N TYR A 182 2.39 -10.40 2.88
CA TYR A 182 2.33 -9.88 4.25
C TYR A 182 3.36 -10.51 5.19
#